data_AF-Q2U0T4-F1
#
_entry.id   AF-Q2U0T4-F1
#
_cell.length_a   1.000
_cell.length_b   1.000
_cell.length_c   1.000
_cell.angle_alpha   90.00
_cell.angle_beta   90.00
_cell.angle_gamma   90.00
#
_symmetry.space_group_name_H-M   'P 1'
#
loop_
_entity.id
_entity.type
_entity.pdbx_description
1 polymer ?
#
loop_
_entity_poly.entity_id
_entity_poly.type
_entity_poly.pdbx_seq_one_letter_code
_entity_poly.pdbx_strand_id
1 'polypeptide(L)'
;MPLNDLWGRLEFKHFVNSLLRLSPPFCKIYSNPKHAEPLHNMPRDNIEFQTADHVTLRGWFFRPPTKAPETRLPCLVMSHGFSALKEMELDTFAEYFTQNLPISCLVYDNRGFGDSDTKEGQPRHEILPSQQTSDISDAITYAQSRADVDPDRIGIWGSSYSGGHVLWVGAVDRRVKVVLSQVPFVDGWQNMGRLIRPDIMEALNKSYQEGMRVT
;
A
#
# COMPACT_ATOMS: atom_id res chain seq x y z
N MET A 1 -23.85 26.66 -2.77
CA MET A 1 -22.85 25.72 -2.24
C MET A 1 -23.11 25.59 -0.75
N PRO A 2 -23.45 24.42 -0.19
CA PRO A 2 -23.76 24.32 1.23
C PRO A 2 -22.46 24.31 2.05
N LEU A 3 -22.44 25.07 3.15
CA LEU A 3 -21.27 25.29 4.02
C LEU A 3 -20.62 23.99 4.57
N ASN A 4 -21.34 22.87 4.57
CA ASN A 4 -20.85 21.59 5.10
C ASN A 4 -19.70 21.00 4.26
N ASP A 5 -19.62 21.33 2.97
CA ASP A 5 -18.60 20.78 2.06
C ASP A 5 -17.22 21.44 2.26
N LEU A 6 -17.18 22.63 2.86
CA LEU A 6 -15.96 23.38 3.12
C LEU A 6 -15.21 22.84 4.35
N TRP A 7 -15.96 22.47 5.39
CA TRP A 7 -15.42 21.93 6.64
C TRP A 7 -14.82 20.54 6.46
N GLY A 8 -15.48 19.64 5.69
CA GLY A 8 -14.92 18.33 5.37
C GLY A 8 -13.61 18.39 4.58
N ARG A 9 -13.47 19.36 3.66
CA ARG A 9 -12.24 19.58 2.88
C ARG A 9 -11.09 20.15 3.71
N LEU A 10 -11.38 20.98 4.72
CA LEU A 10 -10.39 21.55 5.63
C LEU A 10 -9.79 20.48 6.56
N GLU A 11 -10.62 19.62 7.14
CA GLU A 11 -10.19 18.45 7.93
C GLU A 11 -9.37 17.47 7.08
N PHE A 12 -9.80 17.24 5.85
CA PHE A 12 -9.12 16.36 4.92
C PHE A 12 -7.74 16.90 4.49
N LYS A 13 -7.61 18.20 4.25
CA LYS A 13 -6.31 18.82 3.94
C LYS A 13 -5.36 18.78 5.14
N HIS A 14 -5.86 18.97 6.36
CA HIS A 14 -5.07 18.76 7.57
C HIS A 14 -4.63 17.31 7.72
N PHE A 15 -5.50 16.35 7.43
CA PHE A 15 -5.17 14.93 7.39
C PHE A 15 -4.03 14.60 6.42
N VAL A 16 -4.09 15.07 5.16
CA VAL A 16 -3.01 14.89 4.17
C VAL A 16 -1.72 15.56 4.65
N ASN A 17 -1.80 16.76 5.20
CA ASN A 17 -0.62 17.48 5.70
C ASN A 17 0.00 16.79 6.93
N SER A 18 -0.80 16.18 7.79
CA SER A 18 -0.32 15.37 8.92
C SER A 18 0.38 14.11 8.42
N LEU A 19 -0.18 13.41 7.42
CA LEU A 19 0.45 12.24 6.80
C LEU A 19 1.81 12.55 6.16
N LEU A 20 1.93 13.68 5.46
CA LEU A 20 3.20 14.13 4.87
C LEU A 20 4.28 14.41 5.95
N ARG A 21 3.86 14.85 7.13
CA ARG A 21 4.76 15.10 8.28
C ARG A 21 5.08 13.84 9.08
N LEU A 22 4.25 12.81 8.95
CA LEU A 22 4.34 11.54 9.67
C LEU A 22 5.03 10.44 8.87
N SER A 23 5.51 10.70 7.65
CA SER A 23 6.45 9.78 7.00
C SER A 23 7.71 9.72 7.87
N PRO A 24 7.99 8.61 8.58
CA PRO A 24 9.18 8.54 9.40
C PRO A 24 10.39 8.73 8.48
N PRO A 25 11.39 9.57 8.85
CA PRO A 25 12.62 9.60 8.10
C PRO A 25 13.17 8.17 8.13
N PHE A 26 13.42 7.61 6.94
CA PHE A 26 13.92 6.25 6.72
C PHE A 26 15.06 5.88 7.70
N CYS A 27 15.82 6.89 8.14
CA CYS A 27 16.91 6.76 9.10
C CYS A 27 16.49 6.54 10.58
N LYS A 28 15.35 7.05 11.07
CA LYS A 28 14.98 6.94 12.50
C LYS A 28 14.44 5.56 12.91
N ILE A 29 13.85 4.82 11.98
CA ILE A 29 13.42 3.44 12.23
C ILE A 29 14.65 2.56 12.54
N TYR A 30 15.79 2.84 11.89
CA TYR A 30 17.01 2.03 12.03
C TYR A 30 18.06 2.59 13.01
N SER A 31 17.90 3.80 13.58
CA SER A 31 18.99 4.48 14.29
C SER A 31 18.91 4.47 15.83
N ASN A 32 17.96 3.78 16.47
CA ASN A 32 17.94 3.71 17.93
C ASN A 32 17.49 2.34 18.50
N PRO A 33 18.43 1.43 18.81
CA PRO A 33 18.13 0.12 19.37
C PRO A 33 17.58 0.15 20.82
N LYS A 34 17.44 1.33 21.45
CA LYS A 34 16.91 1.48 22.82
C LYS A 34 15.43 1.87 22.91
N HIS A 35 14.76 2.08 21.77
CA HIS A 35 13.31 2.36 21.71
C HIS A 35 12.54 1.47 20.71
N ALA A 36 13.23 0.55 20.03
CA ALA A 36 12.59 -0.49 19.23
C ALA A 36 12.16 -1.64 20.14
N GLU A 37 11.21 -1.38 21.04
CA GLU A 37 10.31 -2.47 21.44
C GLU A 37 9.55 -2.84 20.15
N PRO A 38 9.60 -4.09 19.68
CA PRO A 38 8.85 -4.46 18.49
C PRO A 38 7.37 -4.12 18.76
N LEU A 39 6.77 -3.27 17.93
CA LEU A 39 5.37 -2.88 18.02
C LEU A 39 4.39 -4.04 17.73
N HIS A 40 4.89 -5.29 17.73
CA HIS A 40 4.26 -6.58 17.42
C HIS A 40 3.02 -6.97 18.25
N ASN A 41 2.42 -6.07 19.04
CA ASN A 41 1.33 -6.38 19.96
C ASN A 41 0.08 -5.51 19.79
N MET A 42 -0.06 -4.78 18.67
CA MET A 42 -1.31 -4.09 18.37
C MET A 42 -2.40 -5.08 17.93
N PRO A 43 -3.63 -4.98 18.47
CA PRO A 43 -4.74 -5.79 18.00
C PRO A 43 -5.02 -5.51 16.52
N ARG A 44 -4.96 -6.56 15.71
CA ARG A 44 -5.28 -6.54 14.28
C ARG A 44 -6.20 -7.70 13.94
N ASP A 45 -7.13 -7.47 13.01
CA ASP A 45 -7.96 -8.54 12.48
C ASP A 45 -7.29 -9.17 11.27
N ASN A 46 -7.33 -10.50 11.15
CA ASN A 46 -7.10 -11.13 9.86
C ASN A 46 -8.28 -10.80 8.94
N ILE A 47 -7.97 -10.47 7.69
CA ILE A 47 -8.98 -10.20 6.67
C ILE A 47 -8.71 -11.05 5.44
N GLU A 48 -9.78 -11.35 4.73
CA GLU A 48 -9.75 -11.91 3.39
C GLU A 48 -10.82 -11.24 2.53
N PHE A 49 -10.53 -11.07 1.25
CA PHE A 49 -11.46 -10.51 0.28
C PHE A 49 -11.20 -11.05 -1.11
N GLN A 50 -12.24 -11.07 -1.94
CA GLN A 50 -12.12 -11.51 -3.33
C GLN A 50 -11.87 -10.33 -4.25
N THR A 51 -10.94 -10.53 -5.18
CA THR A 51 -10.75 -9.68 -6.35
C THR A 51 -11.88 -9.87 -7.35
N ALA A 52 -12.01 -8.95 -8.30
CA ALA A 52 -13.02 -9.03 -9.35
C ALA A 52 -12.92 -10.30 -10.21
N ASP A 53 -11.73 -10.92 -10.29
CA ASP A 53 -11.49 -12.18 -11.01
C ASP A 53 -11.38 -13.41 -10.10
N HIS A 54 -11.92 -13.31 -8.87
CA HIS A 54 -12.11 -14.39 -7.90
C HIS A 54 -10.83 -14.97 -7.28
N VAL A 55 -9.75 -14.21 -7.25
CA VAL A 55 -8.58 -14.51 -6.41
C VAL A 55 -8.82 -13.99 -4.99
N THR A 56 -8.60 -14.82 -3.97
CA THR A 56 -8.70 -14.39 -2.57
C THR A 56 -7.38 -13.76 -2.12
N LEU A 57 -7.45 -12.50 -1.69
CA LEU A 57 -6.33 -11.79 -1.08
C LEU A 57 -6.50 -11.76 0.43
N ARG A 58 -5.39 -11.89 1.14
CA ARG A 58 -5.36 -12.00 2.60
C ARG A 58 -4.42 -10.97 3.21
N GLY A 59 -4.75 -10.57 4.43
CA GLY A 59 -4.05 -9.48 5.06
C GLY A 59 -4.54 -9.17 6.47
N TRP A 60 -4.27 -7.95 6.89
CA TRP A 60 -4.58 -7.45 8.22
C TRP A 60 -5.34 -6.13 8.17
N PHE A 61 -6.20 -5.93 9.17
CA PHE A 61 -6.89 -4.67 9.39
C PHE A 61 -6.54 -4.12 10.76
N PHE A 62 -5.91 -2.94 10.77
CA PHE A 62 -5.46 -2.23 11.96
C PHE A 62 -6.45 -1.12 12.32
N ARG A 63 -6.64 -0.92 13.63
CA ARG A 63 -7.48 0.16 14.16
C ARG A 63 -6.73 0.95 15.23
N PRO A 64 -7.09 2.23 15.43
CA PRO A 64 -6.57 3.01 16.55
C PRO A 64 -6.87 2.32 17.90
N PRO A 65 -5.97 2.41 18.89
CA PRO A 65 -6.10 1.70 20.17
C PRO A 65 -7.18 2.26 21.10
N THR A 66 -7.73 3.44 20.80
CA THR A 66 -8.84 4.03 21.57
C THR A 66 -10.14 3.26 21.36
N LYS A 67 -11.05 3.29 22.36
CA LYS A 67 -12.40 2.68 22.27
C LYS A 67 -13.02 2.91 20.89
N ALA A 68 -13.63 1.85 20.34
CA ALA A 68 -14.27 1.84 19.04
C ALA A 68 -14.96 3.19 18.78
N PRO A 69 -14.49 3.96 17.78
CA PRO A 69 -15.01 5.30 17.56
C PRO A 69 -16.51 5.19 17.31
N GLU A 70 -17.27 6.14 17.86
CA GLU A 70 -18.73 6.23 17.61
C GLU A 70 -19.04 6.49 16.12
N THR A 71 -18.01 6.79 15.33
CA THR A 71 -18.09 7.12 13.91
C THR A 71 -17.16 6.23 13.08
N ARG A 72 -17.53 6.04 11.81
CA ARG A 72 -16.74 5.34 10.81
C ARG A 72 -15.39 6.05 10.59
N LEU A 73 -14.31 5.28 10.46
CA LEU A 73 -12.96 5.82 10.30
C LEU A 73 -12.56 5.93 8.82
N PRO A 74 -11.76 6.94 8.45
CA PRO A 74 -11.01 6.90 7.20
C PRO A 74 -10.15 5.65 7.14
N CYS A 75 -9.92 5.13 5.92
CA CYS A 75 -9.11 3.93 5.73
C CYS A 75 -7.94 4.21 4.77
N LEU A 76 -6.75 3.74 5.14
CA LEU A 76 -5.57 3.71 4.30
C LEU A 76 -5.34 2.28 3.80
N VAL A 77 -5.47 2.04 2.50
CA VAL A 77 -5.14 0.76 1.86
C VAL A 77 -3.66 0.75 1.50
N MET A 78 -2.92 -0.22 1.99
CA MET A 78 -1.47 -0.31 1.93
C MET A 78 -1.02 -1.52 1.12
N SER A 79 -0.13 -1.31 0.14
CA SER A 79 0.42 -2.39 -0.71
C SER A 79 1.95 -2.41 -0.69
N HIS A 80 2.52 -3.61 -0.62
CA HIS A 80 3.97 -3.85 -0.51
C HIS A 80 4.68 -3.77 -1.86
N GLY A 81 5.99 -3.54 -1.84
CA GLY A 81 6.82 -3.41 -3.04
C GLY A 81 7.10 -4.75 -3.76
N PHE A 82 7.97 -4.67 -4.77
CA PHE A 82 8.34 -5.78 -5.64
C PHE A 82 8.81 -6.99 -4.82
N SER A 83 8.16 -8.14 -4.99
CA SER A 83 8.45 -9.41 -4.28
C SER A 83 8.44 -9.36 -2.74
N ALA A 84 8.00 -8.25 -2.14
CA ALA A 84 7.90 -8.12 -0.68
C ALA A 84 6.69 -8.90 -0.13
N LEU A 85 6.55 -8.89 1.19
CA LEU A 85 5.40 -9.46 1.91
C LEU A 85 4.86 -8.41 2.90
N LYS A 86 3.62 -8.58 3.37
CA LYS A 86 3.04 -7.69 4.39
C LYS A 86 3.80 -7.70 5.72
N GLU A 87 4.49 -8.80 6.05
CA GLU A 87 5.38 -8.92 7.22
C GLU A 87 6.67 -8.09 7.09
N MET A 88 7.01 -7.61 5.89
CA MET A 88 8.21 -6.82 5.64
C MET A 88 7.93 -5.34 5.87
N GLU A 89 7.67 -4.99 7.15
CA GLU A 89 7.48 -3.62 7.68
C GLU A 89 6.14 -2.94 7.37
N LEU A 90 5.26 -3.54 6.56
CA LEU A 90 3.96 -2.93 6.28
C LEU A 90 3.08 -2.84 7.54
N ASP A 91 3.19 -3.83 8.43
CA ASP A 91 2.63 -3.79 9.79
C ASP A 91 3.16 -2.62 10.59
N THR A 92 4.48 -2.40 10.62
CA THR A 92 5.12 -1.33 11.38
C THR A 92 4.64 0.04 10.93
N PHE A 93 4.46 0.26 9.62
CA PHE A 93 3.85 1.49 9.11
C PHE A 93 2.36 1.61 9.49
N ALA A 94 1.58 0.53 9.37
CA ALA A 94 0.16 0.52 9.72
C ALA A 94 -0.06 0.80 11.21
N GLU A 95 0.73 0.19 12.09
CA GLU A 95 0.74 0.43 13.52
C GLU A 95 1.10 1.88 13.83
N TYR A 96 2.17 2.40 13.21
CA TYR A 96 2.56 3.80 13.39
C TYR A 96 1.41 4.75 13.00
N PHE A 97 0.77 4.53 11.85
CA PHE A 97 -0.35 5.36 11.43
C PHE A 97 -1.54 5.26 12.38
N THR A 98 -1.97 4.05 12.73
CA THR A 98 -3.15 3.85 13.59
C THR A 98 -2.94 4.27 15.04
N GLN A 99 -1.71 4.26 15.55
CA GLN A 99 -1.39 4.78 16.88
C GLN A 99 -1.39 6.31 16.93
N ASN A 100 -1.01 6.97 15.84
CA ASN A 100 -0.81 8.43 15.82
C ASN A 100 -1.96 9.19 15.16
N LEU A 101 -2.86 8.51 14.44
CA LEU A 101 -3.96 9.11 13.69
C LEU A 101 -5.27 8.33 13.90
N PRO A 102 -6.43 9.03 13.86
CA PRO A 102 -7.73 8.38 13.89
C PRO A 102 -8.10 7.80 12.51
N ILE A 103 -7.31 6.84 12.02
CA ILE A 103 -7.57 6.11 10.77
C ILE A 103 -7.41 4.60 10.96
N SER A 104 -8.08 3.83 10.13
CA SER A 104 -7.80 2.41 9.97
C SER A 104 -6.79 2.18 8.85
N CYS A 105 -6.04 1.09 8.94
CA CYS A 105 -5.14 0.66 7.86
C CYS A 105 -5.52 -0.76 7.41
N LEU A 106 -5.71 -0.93 6.11
CA LEU A 106 -5.85 -2.23 5.46
C LEU A 106 -4.52 -2.56 4.82
N VAL A 107 -3.92 -3.67 5.24
CA VAL A 107 -2.67 -4.21 4.70
C VAL A 107 -2.98 -5.56 4.07
N TYR A 108 -2.41 -5.90 2.92
CA TYR A 108 -2.60 -7.20 2.29
C TYR A 108 -1.37 -7.65 1.50
N ASP A 109 -1.25 -8.95 1.27
CA ASP A 109 -0.27 -9.49 0.32
C ASP A 109 -0.83 -9.38 -1.10
N ASN A 110 -0.02 -8.90 -2.05
CA ASN A 110 -0.39 -8.93 -3.46
C ASN A 110 -0.63 -10.38 -3.92
N ARG A 111 -1.49 -10.56 -4.94
CA ARG A 111 -1.81 -11.89 -5.50
C ARG A 111 -0.55 -12.72 -5.76
N GLY A 112 -0.58 -13.99 -5.37
CA GLY A 112 0.53 -14.94 -5.52
C GLY A 112 1.69 -14.76 -4.54
N PHE A 113 1.62 -13.82 -3.59
CA PHE A 113 2.60 -13.61 -2.52
C PHE A 113 1.98 -13.88 -1.14
N GLY A 114 2.84 -14.17 -0.16
CA GLY A 114 2.47 -14.42 1.23
C GLY A 114 1.26 -15.34 1.37
N ASP A 115 0.24 -14.86 2.09
CA ASP A 115 -0.98 -15.62 2.35
C ASP A 115 -2.04 -15.48 1.24
N SER A 116 -1.83 -14.61 0.26
CA SER A 116 -2.77 -14.39 -0.83
C SER A 116 -2.69 -15.52 -1.87
N ASP A 117 -3.83 -15.85 -2.45
CA ASP A 117 -3.92 -16.86 -3.50
C ASP A 117 -3.34 -16.33 -4.82
N THR A 118 -3.06 -17.26 -5.74
CA THR A 118 -2.93 -16.95 -7.16
C THR A 118 -4.13 -17.51 -7.89
N LYS A 119 -4.38 -17.05 -9.12
CA LYS A 119 -5.46 -17.59 -9.94
C LYS A 119 -5.20 -19.05 -10.28
N GLU A 120 -6.26 -19.86 -10.37
CA GLU A 120 -6.12 -21.26 -10.76
C GLU A 120 -5.38 -21.38 -12.10
N GLY A 121 -4.37 -22.24 -12.14
CA GLY A 121 -3.50 -22.45 -13.31
C GLY A 121 -2.43 -21.38 -13.52
N GLN A 122 -2.34 -20.34 -12.70
CA GLN A 122 -1.26 -19.35 -12.74
C GLN A 122 -0.16 -19.66 -11.73
N PRO A 123 1.12 -19.33 -12.01
CA PRO A 123 2.20 -19.51 -11.06
C PRO A 123 2.05 -18.58 -9.84
N ARG A 124 2.70 -18.96 -8.73
CA ARG A 124 2.93 -18.03 -7.61
C ARG A 124 4.14 -17.15 -7.91
N HIS A 125 4.21 -16.02 -7.20
CA HIS A 125 5.28 -15.02 -7.32
C HIS A 125 5.39 -14.34 -8.69
N GLU A 126 4.36 -14.44 -9.53
CA GLU A 126 4.29 -13.67 -10.77
C GLU A 126 3.82 -12.24 -10.50
N ILE A 127 4.48 -11.27 -11.13
CA ILE A 127 4.22 -9.85 -10.94
C ILE A 127 3.65 -9.27 -12.22
N LEU A 128 2.34 -9.08 -12.24
CA LEU A 128 1.61 -8.45 -13.34
C LEU A 128 1.07 -7.10 -12.86
N PRO A 129 1.67 -5.97 -13.25
CA PRO A 129 1.27 -4.65 -12.71
C PRO A 129 -0.20 -4.28 -12.99
N SER A 130 -0.76 -4.70 -14.12
CA SER A 130 -2.18 -4.49 -14.42
C SER A 130 -3.10 -5.22 -13.42
N GLN A 131 -2.72 -6.42 -12.98
CA GLN A 131 -3.48 -7.16 -11.98
C GLN A 131 -3.29 -6.56 -10.58
N GLN A 132 -2.05 -6.26 -10.19
CA GLN A 132 -1.79 -5.67 -8.87
C GLN A 132 -2.42 -4.27 -8.70
N THR A 133 -2.48 -3.45 -9.76
CA THR A 133 -3.23 -2.17 -9.70
C THR A 133 -4.75 -2.37 -9.64
N SER A 134 -5.28 -3.39 -10.32
CA SER A 134 -6.68 -3.80 -10.18
C SER A 134 -6.99 -4.27 -8.76
N ASP A 135 -6.11 -5.05 -8.15
CA ASP A 135 -6.25 -5.57 -6.79
C ASP A 135 -6.32 -4.48 -5.73
N ILE A 136 -5.56 -3.39 -5.91
CA ILE A 136 -5.68 -2.22 -5.03
C ILE A 136 -7.10 -1.64 -5.10
N SER A 137 -7.71 -1.62 -6.29
CA SER A 137 -9.10 -1.16 -6.48
C SER A 137 -10.11 -2.12 -5.82
N ASP A 138 -9.83 -3.41 -5.81
CA ASP A 138 -10.63 -4.42 -5.10
C ASP A 138 -10.46 -4.31 -3.58
N ALA A 139 -9.26 -4.03 -3.09
CA ALA A 139 -8.99 -3.75 -1.69
C ALA A 139 -9.72 -2.48 -1.21
N ILE A 140 -9.81 -1.44 -2.06
CA ILE A 140 -10.65 -0.26 -1.81
C ILE A 140 -12.13 -0.67 -1.71
N THR A 141 -12.63 -1.51 -2.62
CA THR A 141 -14.01 -2.01 -2.58
C THR A 141 -14.30 -2.75 -1.27
N TYR A 142 -13.41 -3.65 -0.86
CA TYR A 142 -13.53 -4.34 0.41
C TYR A 142 -13.52 -3.36 1.58
N ALA A 143 -12.57 -2.42 1.63
CA ALA A 143 -12.51 -1.41 2.68
C ALA A 143 -13.83 -0.64 2.82
N GLN A 144 -14.43 -0.19 1.70
CA GLN A 144 -15.72 0.52 1.70
C GLN A 144 -16.90 -0.32 2.17
N SER A 145 -16.84 -1.65 2.05
CA SER A 145 -17.90 -2.56 2.51
C SER A 145 -17.93 -2.74 4.03
N ARG A 146 -16.86 -2.35 4.73
CA ARG A 146 -16.76 -2.55 6.18
C ARG A 146 -17.61 -1.55 6.94
N ALA A 147 -18.31 -2.01 7.97
CA ALA A 147 -19.18 -1.17 8.78
C ALA A 147 -18.42 -0.09 9.59
N ASP A 148 -17.13 -0.33 9.87
CA ASP A 148 -16.24 0.54 10.65
C ASP A 148 -15.41 1.52 9.79
N VAL A 149 -15.56 1.48 8.46
CA VAL A 149 -14.85 2.37 7.51
C VAL A 149 -15.81 3.39 6.91
N ASP A 150 -15.34 4.64 6.79
CA ASP A 150 -16.03 5.71 6.07
C ASP A 150 -15.75 5.56 4.57
N PRO A 151 -16.76 5.17 3.76
CA PRO A 151 -16.53 4.85 2.36
C PRO A 151 -16.12 6.07 1.52
N ASP A 152 -16.36 7.30 2.00
CA ASP A 152 -16.01 8.53 1.28
C ASP A 152 -14.59 9.03 1.62
N ARG A 153 -13.90 8.38 2.57
CA ARG A 153 -12.58 8.79 3.07
C ARG A 153 -11.54 7.69 2.94
N ILE A 154 -11.27 7.29 1.69
CA ILE A 154 -10.27 6.28 1.35
C ILE A 154 -8.96 6.94 0.88
N GLY A 155 -7.85 6.53 1.47
CA GLY A 155 -6.49 6.80 0.98
C GLY A 155 -5.80 5.52 0.53
N ILE A 156 -4.76 5.66 -0.28
CA ILE A 156 -3.88 4.55 -0.68
C ILE A 156 -2.43 4.90 -0.37
N TRP A 157 -1.67 3.89 0.06
CA TRP A 157 -0.25 3.97 0.35
C TRP A 157 0.49 2.82 -0.33
N GLY A 158 1.64 3.13 -0.92
CA GLY A 158 2.48 2.12 -1.57
C GLY A 158 3.96 2.45 -1.45
N SER A 159 4.76 1.42 -1.24
CA SER A 159 6.23 1.51 -1.17
C SER A 159 6.87 0.96 -2.44
N SER A 160 7.94 1.62 -2.91
CA SER A 160 8.78 1.13 -4.01
C SER A 160 7.94 0.85 -5.27
N TYR A 161 7.86 -0.40 -5.71
CA TYR A 161 7.02 -0.83 -6.82
C TYR A 161 5.56 -0.39 -6.65
N SER A 162 4.97 -0.63 -5.49
CA SER A 162 3.60 -0.19 -5.19
C SER A 162 3.49 1.32 -5.00
N GLY A 163 4.60 2.03 -4.76
CA GLY A 163 4.64 3.48 -4.84
C GLY A 163 4.27 3.99 -6.24
N GLY A 164 4.68 3.28 -7.30
CA GLY A 164 4.21 3.55 -8.67
C GLY A 164 2.76 3.14 -8.89
N HIS A 165 2.34 2.00 -8.34
CA HIS A 165 0.97 1.48 -8.48
C HIS A 165 -0.05 2.47 -7.91
N VAL A 166 0.19 3.01 -6.72
CA VAL A 166 -0.76 3.95 -6.09
C VAL A 166 -0.86 5.28 -6.84
N LEU A 167 0.16 5.70 -7.58
CA LEU A 167 0.05 6.87 -8.46
C LEU A 167 -0.89 6.60 -9.63
N TRP A 168 -0.78 5.42 -10.25
CA TRP A 168 -1.69 5.00 -11.31
C TRP A 168 -3.13 4.85 -10.79
N VAL A 169 -3.33 4.11 -9.71
CA VAL A 169 -4.65 3.88 -9.11
C VAL A 169 -5.29 5.20 -8.69
N GLY A 170 -4.55 6.10 -8.05
CA GLY A 170 -5.06 7.41 -7.67
C GLY A 170 -5.45 8.30 -8.85
N ALA A 171 -4.92 8.06 -10.05
CA ALA A 171 -5.32 8.76 -11.26
C ALA A 171 -6.63 8.22 -11.87
N VAL A 172 -6.90 6.91 -11.73
CA VAL A 172 -8.02 6.24 -12.43
C VAL A 172 -9.21 5.92 -11.51
N ASP A 173 -8.99 5.64 -10.23
CA ASP A 173 -10.05 5.32 -9.26
C ASP A 173 -10.48 6.57 -8.48
N ARG A 174 -11.68 7.07 -8.79
CA ARG A 174 -12.25 8.32 -8.23
C ARG A 174 -12.61 8.22 -6.75
N ARG A 175 -12.61 7.02 -6.17
CA ARG A 175 -12.87 6.80 -4.74
C ARG A 175 -11.67 7.23 -3.89
N VAL A 176 -10.46 7.18 -4.47
CA VAL A 176 -9.22 7.57 -3.80
C VAL A 176 -9.21 9.07 -3.54
N LYS A 177 -8.97 9.45 -2.29
CA LYS A 177 -8.89 10.84 -1.85
C LYS A 177 -7.45 11.28 -1.57
N VAL A 178 -6.60 10.37 -1.09
CA VAL A 178 -5.18 10.63 -0.82
C VAL A 178 -4.32 9.53 -1.44
N VAL A 179 -3.18 9.93 -1.99
CA VAL A 179 -2.12 9.01 -2.44
C VAL A 179 -0.84 9.29 -1.64
N LEU A 180 -0.31 8.25 -1.01
CA LEU A 180 0.99 8.26 -0.34
C LEU A 180 1.94 7.33 -1.11
N SER A 181 2.77 7.94 -1.96
CA SER A 181 3.71 7.23 -2.83
C SER A 181 5.11 7.30 -2.22
N GLN A 182 5.58 6.21 -1.61
CA GLN A 182 6.85 6.14 -0.89
C GLN A 182 7.94 5.50 -1.76
N VAL A 183 9.07 6.21 -1.93
CA VAL A 183 10.24 5.83 -2.76
C VAL A 183 9.89 5.16 -4.09
N PRO A 184 9.05 5.77 -4.93
CA PRO A 184 8.32 5.02 -5.94
C PRO A 184 9.16 4.58 -7.15
N PHE A 185 8.80 3.41 -7.68
CA PHE A 185 9.27 2.89 -8.96
C PHE A 185 8.31 3.34 -10.06
N VAL A 186 8.67 4.38 -10.81
CA VAL A 186 7.78 5.05 -11.80
C VAL A 186 8.34 5.05 -13.21
N ASP A 187 9.66 4.86 -13.36
CA ASP A 187 10.34 4.73 -14.63
C ASP A 187 11.32 3.58 -14.49
N GLY A 188 10.94 2.41 -15.01
CA GLY A 188 11.74 1.21 -14.84
C GLY A 188 13.18 1.37 -15.31
N TRP A 189 13.40 2.09 -16.41
CA TRP A 189 14.74 2.32 -16.93
C TRP A 189 15.56 3.23 -16.02
N GLN A 190 15.02 4.40 -15.67
CA GLN A 190 15.74 5.34 -14.81
C GLN A 190 15.92 4.83 -13.38
N ASN A 191 14.91 4.15 -12.83
CA ASN A 191 14.99 3.55 -11.51
C ASN A 191 16.05 2.44 -11.48
N MET A 192 16.06 1.52 -12.45
CA MET A 192 17.08 0.46 -12.54
C MET A 192 18.47 1.05 -12.82
N GLY A 193 18.54 2.11 -13.64
CA GLY A 193 19.71 2.95 -13.88
C GLY A 193 20.46 3.40 -12.63
N ARG A 194 19.73 3.63 -11.53
CA ARG A 194 20.26 4.09 -10.24
C ARG A 194 20.59 2.95 -9.27
N LEU A 195 20.03 1.75 -9.50
CA LEU A 195 20.21 0.59 -8.63
C LEU A 195 21.31 -0.36 -9.11
N ILE A 196 21.49 -0.47 -10.42
CA ILE A 196 22.54 -1.29 -11.02
C ILE A 196 23.79 -0.43 -11.25
N ARG A 197 24.97 -1.03 -11.10
CA ARG A 197 26.22 -0.34 -11.39
C ARG A 197 26.38 -0.07 -12.89
N PRO A 198 26.87 1.12 -13.30
CA PRO A 198 26.99 1.47 -14.72
C PRO A 198 27.79 0.47 -15.56
N ASP A 199 28.80 -0.19 -14.97
CA ASP A 199 29.67 -1.15 -15.66
C ASP A 199 28.99 -2.48 -15.99
N ILE A 200 27.87 -2.80 -15.33
CA ILE A 200 27.08 -4.02 -15.57
C ILE A 200 25.90 -3.75 -16.52
N MET A 201 25.51 -2.48 -16.70
CA MET A 201 24.36 -2.10 -17.51
C MET A 201 24.45 -2.57 -18.96
N GLU A 202 25.63 -2.51 -19.57
CA GLU A 202 25.79 -2.93 -20.96
C GLU A 202 25.58 -4.45 -21.11
N ALA A 203 26.11 -5.23 -20.17
CA ALA A 203 25.92 -6.68 -20.14
C ALA A 203 24.46 -7.05 -19.88
N LEU A 204 23.80 -6.36 -18.94
CA LEU A 204 22.37 -6.53 -18.67
C LEU A 204 21.52 -6.19 -19.90
N ASN A 205 21.78 -5.05 -20.55
CA ASN A 205 21.06 -4.66 -21.76
C ASN A 205 21.23 -5.68 -22.90
N LYS A 206 22.45 -6.19 -23.10
CA LYS A 206 22.69 -7.27 -24.07
C LYS A 206 21.90 -8.54 -23.70
N SER A 207 21.93 -8.95 -22.43
CA SER A 207 21.18 -10.13 -21.97
C SER A 207 19.67 -9.98 -22.16
N TYR A 208 19.11 -8.79 -21.94
CA TYR A 208 17.69 -8.50 -22.22
C TYR A 208 17.38 -8.56 -23.71
N GLN A 209 18.23 -7.96 -24.56
CA GLN A 209 18.05 -7.99 -26.01
C GLN A 209 18.20 -9.40 -26.60
N GLU A 210 19.09 -10.20 -26.04
CA GLU A 210 19.30 -11.60 -26.44
C GLU A 210 18.18 -12.52 -25.92
N GLY A 211 17.68 -12.29 -24.70
CA GLY A 211 16.53 -13.02 -24.14
C GLY A 211 15.21 -12.72 -24.87
N MET A 212 15.02 -11.48 -25.35
CA MET A 212 13.87 -11.12 -26.19
C MET A 212 13.98 -11.62 -27.64
N ARG A 213 15.10 -12.22 -28.05
CA ARG A 213 15.27 -12.82 -29.39
C ARG A 213 14.79 -14.27 -29.48
N VAL A 214 14.25 -14.85 -28.41
CA VAL A 214 13.63 -16.18 -28.44
C VAL A 214 12.12 -16.03 -28.57
N THR A 215 11.66 -15.74 -29.79
CA THR A 215 10.30 -15.99 -30.29
C THR A 215 10.37 -16.39 -31.75
#